data_AF-A0A3A8YIL3-F1
#
_entry.id   AF-A0A3A8YIL3-F1
#
_cell.length_a   1.000
_cell.length_b   1.000
_cell.length_c   1.000
_cell.angle_alpha   90.00
_cell.angle_beta   90.00
_cell.angle_gamma   90.00
#
_symmetry.space_group_name_H-M   'P 1'
#
loop_
_entity.id
_entity.type
_entity.pdbx_description
1 polymer ?
#
loop_
_entity_poly.entity_id
_entity_poly.type
_entity_poly.pdbx_seq_one_letter_code
_entity_poly.pdbx_strand_id
1 'polypeptide(L)'
;MSWLHDMFGTERPIIGLLHLRPLPGDPFFGPGDTIQTVIDAARADLLALQEGGVDGILITNEFSLPYEKKVGAVTTASMAMVIGALSHLFTVPFGAEAIYDGDATIELCAATGARFTRCLFTGAWAGDLGLIDRDVAHTLRLKRSLGLDGLKLFYFVTSEGEVFLNDRPTVEIAKTLLFNCRPDCLVVGGSAPGHAPGPELIRTVKQAVGEVPVVCGTGCRLENAAEILAAGNGAFVGTTFKREGRFEAPVDAARVKRFMDHVREVRKDRKS
;
A
#
# COMPACT_ATOMS: atom_id res chain seq x y z
N MET A 1 -2.90 16.59 16.57
CA MET A 1 -3.13 16.12 15.18
C MET A 1 -2.07 15.09 14.90
N SER A 2 -2.44 13.90 14.41
CA SER A 2 -1.44 12.87 14.11
C SER A 2 -0.72 13.16 12.78
N TRP A 3 0.38 12.45 12.52
CA TRP A 3 1.04 12.53 11.22
C TRP A 3 0.13 12.06 10.06
N LEU A 4 -0.87 11.20 10.33
CA LEU A 4 -1.86 10.81 9.32
C LEU A 4 -2.70 12.01 8.90
N HIS A 5 -3.15 12.83 9.87
CA HIS A 5 -3.88 14.04 9.57
C HIS A 5 -3.00 15.05 8.81
N ASP A 6 -1.75 15.24 9.24
CA ASP A 6 -0.85 16.19 8.58
C ASP A 6 -0.49 15.77 7.14
N MET A 7 -0.44 14.46 6.88
CA MET A 7 -0.20 13.93 5.54
C MET A 7 -1.47 13.96 4.68
N PHE A 8 -2.56 13.34 5.14
CA PHE A 8 -3.74 13.02 4.35
C PHE A 8 -4.97 13.90 4.62
N GLY A 9 -4.89 14.85 5.57
CA GLY A 9 -6.01 15.70 5.97
C GLY A 9 -7.08 14.98 6.80
N THR A 10 -6.83 13.76 7.26
CA THR A 10 -7.76 12.95 8.05
C THR A 10 -7.04 11.92 8.91
N GLU A 11 -7.63 11.54 10.04
CA GLU A 11 -7.14 10.48 10.93
C GLU A 11 -7.47 9.06 10.42
N ARG A 12 -8.25 8.97 9.33
CA ARG A 12 -8.73 7.70 8.77
C ARG A 12 -8.64 7.65 7.24
N PRO A 13 -7.44 7.85 6.65
CA PRO A 13 -7.30 7.95 5.20
C PRO A 13 -7.74 6.68 4.46
N ILE A 14 -8.28 6.89 3.27
CA ILE A 14 -8.46 5.89 2.23
C ILE A 14 -7.40 6.15 1.18
N ILE A 15 -6.46 5.21 1.07
CA ILE A 15 -5.36 5.27 0.13
C ILE A 15 -5.73 4.42 -1.08
N GLY A 16 -5.91 5.05 -2.23
CA GLY A 16 -6.18 4.36 -3.50
C GLY A 16 -4.92 3.65 -4.00
N LEU A 17 -5.06 2.38 -4.37
CA LEU A 17 -3.97 1.63 -5.00
C LEU A 17 -3.99 1.84 -6.51
N LEU A 18 -2.92 2.42 -7.05
CA LEU A 18 -2.67 2.54 -8.48
C LEU A 18 -1.76 1.40 -8.89
N HIS A 19 -2.37 0.38 -9.51
CA HIS A 19 -1.68 -0.83 -9.93
C HIS A 19 -1.08 -0.62 -11.32
N LEU A 20 0.23 -0.57 -11.42
CA LEU A 20 0.91 -0.49 -12.70
C LEU A 20 0.67 -1.77 -13.49
N ARG A 21 0.41 -1.61 -14.79
CA ARG A 21 0.42 -2.69 -15.78
C ARG A 21 1.82 -3.33 -15.82
N PRO A 22 1.96 -4.54 -16.42
CA PRO A 22 3.27 -5.15 -16.60
C PRO A 22 4.28 -4.13 -17.15
N LEU A 23 5.51 -4.25 -16.69
CA LEU A 23 6.62 -3.34 -16.95
C LEU A 23 7.68 -4.03 -17.83
N PRO A 24 8.53 -3.27 -18.53
CA PRO A 24 9.66 -3.86 -19.25
C PRO A 24 10.46 -4.84 -18.40
N GLY A 25 10.62 -6.08 -18.89
CA GLY A 25 11.29 -7.17 -18.17
C GLY A 25 10.32 -8.18 -17.53
N ASP A 26 9.07 -7.79 -17.29
CA ASP A 26 8.06 -8.71 -16.77
C ASP A 26 7.67 -9.77 -17.81
N PRO A 27 7.38 -11.02 -17.40
CA PRO A 27 6.93 -12.06 -18.32
C PRO A 27 5.66 -11.72 -19.11
N PHE A 28 4.82 -10.84 -18.55
CA PHE A 28 3.55 -10.43 -19.15
C PHE A 28 3.61 -9.07 -19.86
N PHE A 29 4.81 -8.48 -20.02
CA PHE A 29 5.04 -7.34 -20.89
C PHE A 29 5.22 -7.85 -22.33
N GLY A 30 4.12 -7.87 -23.07
CA GLY A 30 3.99 -8.58 -24.34
C GLY A 30 4.47 -7.80 -25.57
N PRO A 31 4.46 -8.46 -26.74
CA PRO A 31 4.76 -7.80 -28.01
C PRO A 31 3.78 -6.64 -28.27
N GLY A 32 4.32 -5.43 -28.43
CA GLY A 32 3.53 -4.22 -28.66
C GLY A 32 3.22 -3.41 -27.40
N ASP A 33 3.48 -3.95 -26.21
CA ASP A 33 3.47 -3.15 -24.98
C ASP A 33 4.63 -2.15 -25.00
N THR A 34 4.39 -0.95 -24.48
CA THR A 34 5.39 0.10 -24.38
C THR A 34 5.30 0.75 -23.01
N ILE A 35 6.38 1.36 -22.55
CA ILE A 35 6.32 2.14 -21.31
C ILE A 35 5.28 3.28 -21.43
N GLN A 36 5.03 3.80 -22.63
CA GLN A 36 4.03 4.83 -22.87
C GLN A 36 2.60 4.32 -22.61
N THR A 37 2.26 3.09 -23.03
CA THR A 37 0.93 2.53 -22.75
C THR A 37 0.71 2.29 -21.25
N VAL A 38 1.77 1.94 -20.51
CA VAL A 38 1.74 1.86 -19.04
C VAL A 38 1.51 3.24 -18.42
N ILE A 39 2.21 4.27 -18.90
CA ILE A 39 2.03 5.66 -18.44
C ILE A 39 0.60 6.13 -18.68
N ASP A 40 0.04 5.88 -19.86
CA ASP A 40 -1.31 6.31 -20.22
C ASP A 40 -2.37 5.61 -19.36
N ALA A 41 -2.21 4.30 -19.10
CA ALA A 41 -3.08 3.54 -18.21
C ALA A 41 -2.99 4.06 -16.76
N ALA A 42 -1.76 4.26 -16.25
CA ALA A 42 -1.53 4.79 -14.92
C ALA A 42 -2.09 6.22 -14.76
N ARG A 43 -1.99 7.06 -15.80
CA ARG A 43 -2.59 8.40 -15.84
C ARG A 43 -4.11 8.35 -15.70
N ALA A 44 -4.76 7.46 -16.45
CA ALA A 44 -6.21 7.30 -16.38
C ALA A 44 -6.67 6.87 -14.98
N ASP A 45 -5.98 5.90 -14.38
CA ASP A 45 -6.28 5.43 -13.03
C ASP A 45 -6.01 6.51 -11.96
N LEU A 46 -4.92 7.26 -12.09
CA LEU A 46 -4.60 8.41 -11.23
C LEU A 46 -5.74 9.44 -11.23
N LEU A 47 -6.16 9.87 -12.42
CA LEU A 47 -7.23 10.87 -12.55
C LEU A 47 -8.55 10.36 -11.94
N ALA A 48 -8.89 9.10 -12.18
CA ALA A 48 -10.11 8.50 -11.64
C ALA A 48 -10.09 8.37 -10.11
N LEU A 49 -8.95 8.00 -9.51
CA LEU A 49 -8.77 7.97 -8.06
C LEU A 49 -8.94 9.36 -7.44
N GLN A 50 -8.31 10.39 -8.02
CA GLN A 50 -8.38 11.76 -7.52
C GLN A 50 -9.77 12.38 -7.70
N GLU A 51 -10.43 12.18 -8.84
CA GLU A 51 -11.79 12.64 -9.08
C GLU A 51 -12.79 12.01 -8.10
N GLY A 52 -12.60 10.73 -7.79
CA GLY A 52 -13.38 10.05 -6.76
C GLY A 52 -13.10 10.53 -5.33
N GLY A 53 -11.96 11.19 -5.12
CA GLY A 53 -11.63 11.90 -3.89
C GLY A 53 -10.99 11.05 -2.80
N VAL A 54 -10.12 10.10 -3.18
CA VAL A 54 -9.24 9.40 -2.22
C VAL A 54 -8.35 10.38 -1.46
N ASP A 55 -7.90 10.02 -0.25
CA ASP A 55 -7.08 10.93 0.58
C ASP A 55 -5.57 10.83 0.26
N GLY A 56 -5.16 9.76 -0.43
CA GLY A 56 -3.79 9.53 -0.89
C GLY A 56 -3.73 8.40 -1.92
N ILE A 57 -2.60 8.26 -2.60
CA ILE A 57 -2.41 7.24 -3.65
C ILE A 57 -1.11 6.49 -3.42
N LEU A 58 -1.13 5.16 -3.51
CA LEU A 58 0.08 4.33 -3.54
C LEU A 58 0.23 3.72 -4.94
N ILE A 59 1.35 4.00 -5.60
CA ILE A 59 1.71 3.40 -6.89
C ILE A 59 2.49 2.11 -6.61
N THR A 60 2.07 1.01 -7.21
CA THR A 60 2.65 -0.31 -6.93
C THR A 60 2.70 -1.18 -8.19
N ASN A 61 3.73 -2.02 -8.32
CA ASN A 61 3.95 -2.89 -9.48
C ASN A 61 3.15 -4.20 -9.42
N GLU A 62 1.85 -4.10 -9.11
CA GLU A 62 0.97 -5.26 -8.87
C GLU A 62 0.89 -6.25 -10.04
N PHE A 63 1.05 -5.80 -11.29
CA PHE A 63 1.02 -6.72 -12.44
C PHE A 63 2.40 -7.20 -12.90
N SER A 64 3.46 -6.94 -12.13
CA SER A 64 4.80 -7.50 -12.35
C SER A 64 4.92 -8.93 -11.81
N LEU A 65 4.03 -9.80 -12.26
CA LEU A 65 3.96 -11.20 -11.84
C LEU A 65 4.88 -12.09 -12.69
N PRO A 66 5.51 -13.12 -12.11
CA PRO A 66 5.65 -13.37 -10.67
C PRO A 66 6.62 -12.35 -10.04
N TYR A 67 6.34 -11.95 -8.80
CA TYR A 67 7.10 -10.89 -8.15
C TYR A 67 8.54 -11.31 -7.81
N GLU A 68 9.47 -10.36 -7.96
CA GLU A 68 10.86 -10.53 -7.57
C GLU A 68 11.07 -10.21 -6.08
N LYS A 69 11.85 -11.04 -5.36
CA LYS A 69 12.25 -10.74 -3.97
C LYS A 69 13.34 -9.68 -3.87
N LYS A 70 14.08 -9.52 -4.98
CA LYS A 70 15.06 -8.48 -5.23
C LYS A 70 14.72 -7.89 -6.60
N VAL A 71 14.06 -6.74 -6.60
CA VAL A 71 13.49 -6.14 -7.80
C VAL A 71 14.60 -5.65 -8.72
N GLY A 72 14.50 -6.00 -10.00
CA GLY A 72 15.47 -5.60 -11.01
C GLY A 72 15.49 -4.09 -11.27
N ALA A 73 16.66 -3.58 -11.67
CA ALA A 73 16.82 -2.17 -12.00
C ALA A 73 15.91 -1.70 -13.14
N VAL A 74 15.55 -2.59 -14.07
CA VAL A 74 14.61 -2.28 -15.15
C VAL A 74 13.21 -1.98 -14.62
N THR A 75 12.77 -2.71 -13.59
CA THR A 75 11.47 -2.54 -12.94
C THR A 75 11.44 -1.22 -12.19
N THR A 76 12.42 -0.94 -11.32
CA THR A 76 12.46 0.33 -10.58
C THR A 76 12.65 1.54 -11.50
N ALA A 77 13.46 1.43 -12.57
CA ALA A 77 13.59 2.49 -13.57
C ALA A 77 12.27 2.75 -14.31
N SER A 78 11.53 1.70 -14.67
CA SER A 78 10.23 1.82 -15.32
C SER A 78 9.19 2.44 -14.40
N MET A 79 9.14 2.03 -13.13
CA MET A 79 8.28 2.64 -12.13
C MET A 79 8.61 4.12 -11.91
N ALA A 80 9.90 4.47 -11.78
CA ALA A 80 10.34 5.85 -11.64
C ALA A 80 10.00 6.70 -12.87
N MET A 81 10.09 6.14 -14.09
CA MET A 81 9.68 6.80 -15.32
C MET A 81 8.17 7.09 -15.32
N VAL A 82 7.34 6.11 -14.92
CA VAL A 82 5.89 6.30 -14.83
C VAL A 82 5.55 7.36 -13.78
N ILE A 83 6.09 7.25 -12.57
CA ILE A 83 5.80 8.20 -11.50
C ILE A 83 6.30 9.61 -11.86
N GLY A 84 7.49 9.72 -12.47
CA GLY A 84 8.05 10.98 -12.96
C GLY A 84 7.16 11.64 -14.01
N ALA A 85 6.63 10.87 -14.97
CA ALA A 85 5.69 11.36 -15.98
C ALA A 85 4.37 11.87 -15.38
N LEU A 86 3.93 11.29 -14.26
CA LEU A 86 2.69 11.66 -13.56
C LEU A 86 2.88 12.70 -12.46
N SER A 87 4.13 13.01 -12.08
CA SER A 87 4.47 13.81 -10.89
C SER A 87 3.70 15.14 -10.76
N HIS A 88 3.50 15.84 -11.89
CA HIS A 88 2.80 17.12 -11.97
C HIS A 88 1.27 17.03 -11.87
N LEU A 89 0.71 15.81 -11.88
CA LEU A 89 -0.74 15.55 -11.85
C LEU A 89 -1.26 15.19 -10.45
N PHE A 90 -0.35 14.89 -9.50
CA PHE A 90 -0.75 14.54 -8.14
C PHE A 90 -1.30 15.76 -7.39
N THR A 91 -2.54 15.63 -6.88
CA THR A 91 -3.20 16.64 -6.04
C THR A 91 -3.34 16.20 -4.59
N VAL A 92 -3.11 14.91 -4.33
CA VAL A 92 -3.06 14.28 -3.00
C VAL A 92 -1.67 13.70 -2.74
N PRO A 93 -1.28 13.44 -1.47
CA PRO A 93 -0.01 12.77 -1.19
C PRO A 93 0.07 11.43 -1.90
N PHE A 94 1.24 11.15 -2.49
CA PHE A 94 1.51 9.87 -3.11
C PHE A 94 2.63 9.10 -2.41
N GLY A 95 2.53 7.78 -2.53
CA GLY A 95 3.52 6.81 -2.10
C GLY A 95 3.92 5.89 -3.25
N ALA A 96 4.98 5.11 -3.06
CA ALA A 96 5.43 4.12 -4.03
C ALA A 96 5.84 2.82 -3.33
N GLU A 97 5.57 1.67 -3.95
CA GLU A 97 5.91 0.34 -3.45
C GLU A 97 6.47 -0.51 -4.60
N ALA A 98 7.68 -1.04 -4.42
CA ALA A 98 8.20 -2.15 -5.21
C ALA A 98 7.96 -3.43 -4.40
N ILE A 99 6.95 -4.21 -4.80
CA ILE A 99 6.38 -5.31 -4.02
C ILE A 99 7.48 -6.29 -3.55
N TYR A 100 7.38 -6.72 -2.29
CA TYR A 100 8.35 -7.51 -1.48
C TYR A 100 9.73 -6.91 -1.24
N ASP A 101 10.26 -6.06 -2.12
CA ASP A 101 11.60 -5.50 -1.98
C ASP A 101 11.57 -4.16 -1.25
N GLY A 102 11.77 -4.24 0.07
CA GLY A 102 11.83 -3.08 0.95
C GLY A 102 12.95 -2.11 0.59
N ASP A 103 14.10 -2.60 0.10
CA ASP A 103 15.24 -1.76 -0.22
C ASP A 103 14.99 -0.99 -1.53
N ALA A 104 14.55 -1.70 -2.58
CA ALA A 104 14.14 -1.09 -3.84
C ALA A 104 12.98 -0.10 -3.64
N THR A 105 12.07 -0.39 -2.72
CA THR A 105 10.98 0.50 -2.34
C THR A 105 11.50 1.83 -1.75
N ILE A 106 12.50 1.78 -0.86
CA ILE A 106 13.13 2.97 -0.29
C ILE A 106 13.85 3.78 -1.39
N GLU A 107 14.59 3.12 -2.26
CA GLU A 107 15.30 3.75 -3.38
C GLU A 107 14.32 4.42 -4.35
N LEU A 108 13.21 3.75 -4.68
CA LEU A 108 12.16 4.29 -5.53
C LEU A 108 11.50 5.52 -4.90
N CYS A 109 11.24 5.49 -3.59
CA CYS A 109 10.74 6.65 -2.87
C CYS A 109 11.71 7.83 -2.93
N ALA A 110 13.03 7.57 -2.79
CA ALA A 110 14.07 8.59 -2.92
C ALA A 110 14.07 9.23 -4.31
N ALA A 111 14.00 8.41 -5.36
CA ALA A 111 14.07 8.85 -6.75
C ALA A 111 12.83 9.65 -7.19
N THR A 112 11.67 9.37 -6.60
CA THR A 112 10.39 9.92 -7.05
C THR A 112 9.83 11.02 -6.14
N GLY A 113 10.33 11.15 -4.92
CA GLY A 113 9.79 12.09 -3.92
C GLY A 113 8.53 11.58 -3.22
N ALA A 114 8.30 10.27 -3.23
CA ALA A 114 7.15 9.66 -2.55
C ALA A 114 7.19 9.94 -1.04
N ARG A 115 6.03 10.22 -0.43
CA ARG A 115 5.94 10.65 0.97
C ARG A 115 5.67 9.51 1.95
N PHE A 116 5.16 8.40 1.45
CA PHE A 116 4.93 7.19 2.24
C PHE A 116 5.10 5.94 1.37
N THR A 117 5.14 4.78 2.01
CA THR A 117 5.19 3.49 1.33
C THR A 117 4.63 2.40 2.23
N ARG A 118 4.36 1.22 1.67
CA ARG A 118 4.13 -0.02 2.40
C ARG A 118 5.00 -1.12 1.81
N CYS A 119 5.45 -2.07 2.62
CA CYS A 119 6.14 -3.27 2.16
C CYS A 119 6.24 -4.31 3.30
N LEU A 120 6.52 -5.56 2.95
CA LEU A 120 7.08 -6.52 3.89
C LEU A 120 8.51 -6.12 4.24
N PHE A 121 8.69 -5.23 5.22
CA PHE A 121 10.01 -4.77 5.66
C PHE A 121 10.69 -5.72 6.64
N THR A 122 9.94 -6.62 7.28
CA THR A 122 10.40 -7.40 8.43
C THR A 122 9.99 -8.84 8.33
N GLY A 123 10.78 -9.71 8.97
CA GLY A 123 10.43 -11.11 9.19
C GLY A 123 10.91 -12.03 8.07
N ALA A 124 10.72 -13.32 8.33
CA ALA A 124 10.93 -14.39 7.37
C ALA A 124 9.56 -14.99 7.03
N TRP A 125 9.26 -15.14 5.74
CA TRP A 125 7.95 -15.53 5.25
C TRP A 125 8.09 -16.64 4.21
N ALA A 126 7.22 -17.63 4.26
CA ALA A 126 7.19 -18.73 3.29
C ALA A 126 5.89 -18.67 2.48
N GLY A 127 6.01 -18.73 1.15
CA GLY A 127 4.88 -18.79 0.21
C GLY A 127 5.32 -19.22 -1.18
N ASP A 128 4.51 -18.90 -2.19
CA ASP A 128 4.69 -19.36 -3.58
C ASP A 128 5.99 -18.85 -4.23
N LEU A 129 6.53 -17.73 -3.74
CA LEU A 129 7.81 -17.14 -4.19
C LEU A 129 9.03 -17.70 -3.43
N GLY A 130 8.80 -18.74 -2.62
CA GLY A 130 9.78 -19.34 -1.72
C GLY A 130 9.94 -18.56 -0.42
N LEU A 131 11.15 -18.61 0.16
CA LEU A 131 11.47 -17.88 1.38
C LEU A 131 11.77 -16.40 1.09
N ILE A 132 11.07 -15.50 1.77
CA ILE A 132 11.35 -14.06 1.82
C ILE A 132 11.95 -13.77 3.19
N ASP A 133 13.23 -13.43 3.22
CA ASP A 133 13.96 -13.07 4.44
C ASP A 133 14.32 -11.58 4.37
N ARG A 134 13.86 -10.77 5.33
CA ARG A 134 13.97 -9.31 5.29
C ARG A 134 14.93 -8.78 6.35
N ASP A 135 15.89 -7.96 5.91
CA ASP A 135 16.82 -7.24 6.78
C ASP A 135 16.37 -5.78 6.96
N VAL A 136 15.42 -5.58 7.89
CA VAL A 136 14.92 -4.24 8.24
C VAL A 136 16.03 -3.30 8.72
N ALA A 137 17.11 -3.84 9.30
CA ALA A 137 18.20 -3.05 9.83
C ALA A 137 19.02 -2.44 8.68
N HIS A 138 19.19 -3.18 7.59
CA HIS A 138 19.72 -2.64 6.34
C HIS A 138 18.78 -1.58 5.74
N THR A 139 17.49 -1.92 5.55
CA THR A 139 16.51 -1.01 4.92
C THR A 139 16.39 0.33 5.65
N LEU A 140 16.38 0.34 7.00
CA LEU A 140 16.30 1.58 7.77
C LEU A 140 17.58 2.42 7.68
N ARG A 141 18.76 1.80 7.56
CA ARG A 141 20.02 2.52 7.30
C ARG A 141 20.05 3.10 5.90
N LEU A 142 19.52 2.37 4.91
CA LEU A 142 19.37 2.87 3.54
C LEU A 142 18.46 4.11 3.52
N LYS A 143 17.27 4.05 4.14
CA LYS A 143 16.36 5.19 4.30
C LYS A 143 17.06 6.40 4.90
N ARG A 144 17.86 6.20 5.95
CA ARG A 144 18.63 7.27 6.60
C ARG A 144 19.72 7.83 5.68
N SER A 145 20.45 6.97 4.98
CA SER A 145 21.55 7.38 4.07
C SER A 145 21.06 8.22 2.89
N LEU A 146 19.82 7.97 2.44
CA LEU A 146 19.16 8.71 1.37
C LEU A 146 18.42 9.96 1.87
N GLY A 147 18.53 10.31 3.15
CA GLY A 147 17.94 11.52 3.72
C GLY A 147 16.40 11.49 3.83
N LEU A 148 15.80 10.30 3.83
CA LEU A 148 14.33 10.14 3.79
C LEU A 148 13.70 10.18 5.19
N ASP A 149 14.08 11.13 6.05
CA ASP A 149 13.58 11.20 7.44
C ASP A 149 12.05 11.39 7.49
N GLY A 150 11.48 12.12 6.53
CA GLY A 150 10.03 12.37 6.42
C GLY A 150 9.21 11.25 5.78
N LEU A 151 9.85 10.25 5.14
CA LEU A 151 9.15 9.12 4.52
C LEU A 151 8.50 8.25 5.59
N LYS A 152 7.19 7.99 5.45
CA LYS A 152 6.40 7.15 6.36
C LYS A 152 6.32 5.71 5.88
N LEU A 153 6.71 4.78 6.73
CA LEU A 153 6.76 3.35 6.42
C LEU A 153 5.59 2.58 7.05
N PHE A 154 4.79 1.95 6.21
CA PHE A 154 3.69 1.08 6.60
C PHE A 154 4.15 -0.39 6.55
N TYR A 155 4.23 -1.04 7.70
CA TYR A 155 4.77 -2.39 7.84
C TYR A 155 3.66 -3.42 7.82
N PHE A 156 3.72 -4.36 6.89
CA PHE A 156 2.86 -5.54 6.96
C PHE A 156 3.18 -6.37 8.21
N VAL A 157 2.17 -6.59 9.06
CA VAL A 157 2.22 -7.52 10.20
C VAL A 157 1.60 -8.88 9.87
N THR A 158 0.78 -8.92 8.82
CA THR A 158 0.30 -10.13 8.13
C THR A 158 0.62 -9.98 6.65
N SER A 159 0.77 -11.11 5.95
CA SER A 159 1.06 -11.12 4.51
C SER A 159 -0.10 -11.72 3.70
N GLU A 160 -0.07 -11.49 2.39
CA GLU A 160 -1.09 -11.92 1.45
C GLU A 160 -0.62 -13.15 0.66
N GLY A 161 -0.84 -14.33 1.22
CA GLY A 161 -0.44 -15.60 0.61
C GLY A 161 0.82 -16.23 1.22
N GLU A 162 1.55 -15.50 2.05
CA GLU A 162 2.66 -16.04 2.83
C GLU A 162 2.29 -16.27 4.29
N VAL A 163 2.96 -17.26 4.88
CA VAL A 163 2.92 -17.53 6.32
C VAL A 163 4.22 -17.04 6.95
N PHE A 164 4.10 -16.36 8.09
CA PHE A 164 5.26 -15.97 8.89
C PHE A 164 5.99 -17.26 9.33
N LEU A 165 7.32 -17.31 9.17
CA LEU A 165 8.14 -18.47 9.54
C LEU A 165 8.39 -18.52 11.05
N ASN A 166 7.32 -18.47 11.84
CA ASN A 166 7.23 -18.80 13.25
C ASN A 166 5.75 -19.05 13.62
N ASP A 167 5.48 -19.47 14.84
CA ASP A 167 4.14 -19.74 15.38
C ASP A 167 3.64 -18.63 16.33
N ARG A 168 4.27 -17.45 16.30
CA ARG A 168 3.94 -16.37 17.21
C ARG A 168 2.58 -15.76 16.81
N PRO A 169 1.70 -15.49 17.78
CA PRO A 169 0.47 -14.75 17.49
C PRO A 169 0.77 -13.37 16.88
N THR A 170 -0.03 -12.94 15.90
CA THR A 170 0.12 -11.64 15.21
C THR A 170 0.26 -10.46 16.18
N VAL A 171 -0.49 -10.51 17.30
CA VAL A 171 -0.44 -9.50 18.36
C VAL A 171 0.94 -9.40 19.01
N GLU A 172 1.57 -10.54 19.29
CA GLU A 172 2.91 -10.57 19.88
C GLU A 172 3.98 -10.14 18.86
N ILE A 173 3.81 -10.51 17.59
CA ILE A 173 4.65 -9.99 16.49
C ILE A 173 4.55 -8.47 16.47
N ALA A 174 3.35 -7.90 16.46
CA ALA A 174 3.10 -6.46 16.45
C ALA A 174 3.81 -5.74 17.62
N LYS A 175 3.67 -6.23 18.85
CA LYS A 175 4.37 -5.66 20.02
C LYS A 175 5.89 -5.66 19.87
N THR A 176 6.46 -6.75 19.38
CA THR A 176 7.92 -6.82 19.17
C THR A 176 8.41 -5.95 18.01
N LEU A 177 7.60 -5.78 16.96
CA LEU A 177 7.91 -4.85 15.87
C LEU A 177 7.95 -3.40 16.37
N LEU A 178 7.03 -3.01 17.26
CA LEU A 178 7.08 -1.69 17.89
C LEU A 178 8.40 -1.42 18.61
N PHE A 179 8.82 -2.37 19.44
CA PHE A 179 10.02 -2.21 20.25
C PHE A 179 11.30 -2.22 19.39
N ASN A 180 11.41 -3.18 18.47
CA ASN A 180 12.65 -3.42 17.73
C ASN A 180 12.78 -2.60 16.44
N CYS A 181 11.66 -2.34 15.76
CA CYS A 181 11.64 -1.80 14.39
C CYS A 181 10.96 -0.44 14.27
N ARG A 182 10.15 -0.04 15.27
CA ARG A 182 9.46 1.26 15.35
C ARG A 182 8.75 1.67 14.05
N PRO A 183 7.78 0.87 13.56
CA PRO A 183 7.03 1.19 12.36
C PRO A 183 6.23 2.49 12.52
N ASP A 184 6.12 3.31 11.46
CA ASP A 184 5.24 4.49 11.46
C ASP A 184 3.76 4.08 11.45
N CYS A 185 3.44 2.96 10.80
CA CYS A 185 2.12 2.36 10.72
C CYS A 185 2.23 0.85 10.57
N LEU A 186 1.25 0.09 11.07
CA LEU A 186 1.09 -1.33 10.75
C LEU A 186 -0.01 -1.54 9.71
N VAL A 187 0.19 -2.52 8.85
CA VAL A 187 -0.77 -2.97 7.84
C VAL A 187 -1.19 -4.39 8.17
N VAL A 188 -2.49 -4.59 8.32
CA VAL A 188 -3.08 -5.92 8.42
C VAL A 188 -3.66 -6.26 7.05
N GLY A 189 -2.97 -7.13 6.31
CA GLY A 189 -3.47 -7.72 5.07
C GLY A 189 -4.44 -8.86 5.33
N GLY A 190 -5.35 -9.12 4.39
CA GLY A 190 -6.18 -10.32 4.41
C GLY A 190 -5.43 -11.57 3.95
N SER A 191 -6.08 -12.73 4.01
CA SER A 191 -5.45 -14.02 3.68
C SER A 191 -5.09 -14.18 2.19
N ALA A 192 -5.63 -13.34 1.32
CA ALA A 192 -5.36 -13.32 -0.12
C ALA A 192 -5.76 -11.96 -0.72
N PRO A 193 -5.26 -11.58 -1.91
CA PRO A 193 -5.64 -10.34 -2.58
C PRO A 193 -7.16 -10.18 -2.67
N GLY A 194 -7.66 -8.99 -2.30
CA GLY A 194 -9.09 -8.66 -2.32
C GLY A 194 -9.96 -9.29 -1.21
N HIS A 195 -9.38 -10.09 -0.31
CA HIS A 195 -10.04 -10.58 0.90
C HIS A 195 -9.68 -9.67 2.07
N ALA A 196 -10.67 -9.25 2.87
CA ALA A 196 -10.40 -8.38 4.01
C ALA A 196 -9.85 -9.21 5.17
N PRO A 197 -8.91 -8.68 5.97
CA PRO A 197 -8.71 -9.21 7.30
C PRO A 197 -10.00 -9.08 8.12
N GLY A 198 -10.23 -10.01 9.03
CA GLY A 198 -11.32 -9.85 10.00
C GLY A 198 -11.16 -8.54 10.76
N PRO A 199 -12.19 -7.67 10.85
CA PRO A 199 -12.10 -6.42 11.59
C PRO A 199 -11.65 -6.60 13.04
N GLU A 200 -11.93 -7.76 13.64
CA GLU A 200 -11.42 -8.15 14.96
C GLU A 200 -9.90 -8.24 15.04
N LEU A 201 -9.22 -8.73 14.00
CA LEU A 201 -7.76 -8.77 14.00
C LEU A 201 -7.19 -7.35 13.99
N ILE A 202 -7.76 -6.44 13.20
CA ILE A 202 -7.37 -5.02 13.19
C ILE A 202 -7.57 -4.41 14.58
N ARG A 203 -8.72 -4.63 15.23
CA ARG A 203 -9.01 -4.14 16.60
C ARG A 203 -7.98 -4.66 17.59
N THR A 204 -7.70 -5.96 17.55
CA THR A 204 -6.79 -6.62 18.50
C THR A 204 -5.36 -6.13 18.32
N VAL A 205 -4.87 -6.02 17.07
CA VAL A 205 -3.54 -5.45 16.79
C VAL A 205 -3.47 -4.00 17.26
N LYS A 206 -4.47 -3.18 16.92
CA LYS A 206 -4.53 -1.77 17.34
C LYS A 206 -4.47 -1.59 18.85
N GLN A 207 -5.26 -2.37 19.60
CA GLN A 207 -5.22 -2.36 21.07
C GLN A 207 -3.82 -2.71 21.62
N ALA A 208 -3.13 -3.64 20.98
CA ALA A 208 -1.80 -4.07 21.41
C ALA A 208 -0.68 -3.07 21.11
N VAL A 209 -0.87 -2.19 20.12
CA VAL A 209 0.18 -1.27 19.65
C VAL A 209 -0.02 0.19 20.04
N GLY A 210 -1.11 0.49 20.75
CA GLY A 210 -1.36 1.80 21.34
C GLY A 210 -1.55 2.89 20.28
N GLU A 211 -0.66 3.89 20.28
CA GLU A 211 -0.78 5.08 19.42
C GLU A 211 -0.32 4.85 17.97
N VAL A 212 0.41 3.77 17.68
CA VAL A 212 0.84 3.49 16.31
C VAL A 212 -0.38 3.15 15.45
N PRO A 213 -0.61 3.86 14.34
CA PRO A 213 -1.76 3.59 13.48
C PRO A 213 -1.75 2.17 12.91
N VAL A 214 -2.95 1.61 12.78
CA VAL A 214 -3.17 0.30 12.14
C VAL A 214 -4.16 0.47 11.01
N VAL A 215 -3.78 0.09 9.80
CA VAL A 215 -4.62 0.20 8.61
C VAL A 215 -4.92 -1.17 8.00
N CYS A 216 -6.04 -1.24 7.29
CA CYS A 216 -6.39 -2.41 6.49
C CYS A 216 -5.60 -2.39 5.18
N GLY A 217 -4.88 -3.49 4.86
CA GLY A 217 -4.06 -3.61 3.66
C GLY A 217 -4.83 -4.01 2.40
N THR A 218 -5.87 -4.82 2.57
CA THR A 218 -6.66 -5.39 1.46
C THR A 218 -8.10 -5.68 1.83
N GLY A 219 -8.95 -5.81 0.81
CA GLY A 219 -10.33 -6.28 0.96
C GLY A 219 -11.32 -5.30 1.60
N CYS A 220 -10.93 -4.03 1.75
CA CYS A 220 -11.85 -2.97 2.12
C CYS A 220 -12.83 -2.69 0.97
N ARG A 221 -14.12 -2.91 1.21
CA ARG A 221 -15.24 -2.81 0.27
C ARG A 221 -16.30 -1.87 0.82
N LEU A 222 -17.26 -1.48 -0.01
CA LEU A 222 -18.29 -0.53 0.38
C LEU A 222 -19.08 -1.02 1.60
N GLU A 223 -19.34 -2.32 1.66
CA GLU A 223 -20.19 -2.95 2.67
C GLU A 223 -19.53 -3.07 4.04
N ASN A 224 -18.18 -3.09 4.10
CA ASN A 224 -17.42 -3.26 5.34
C ASN A 224 -16.54 -2.04 5.71
N ALA A 225 -16.57 -0.97 4.91
CA ALA A 225 -15.76 0.22 5.13
C ALA A 225 -16.01 0.86 6.51
N ALA A 226 -17.28 0.96 6.93
CA ALA A 226 -17.62 1.50 8.24
C ALA A 226 -16.99 0.70 9.38
N GLU A 227 -17.03 -0.63 9.29
CA GLU A 227 -16.48 -1.52 10.31
C GLU A 227 -14.95 -1.47 10.34
N ILE A 228 -14.30 -1.49 9.17
CA ILE A 228 -12.85 -1.37 9.04
C ILE A 228 -12.36 -0.05 9.63
N LEU A 229 -13.03 1.07 9.32
CA LEU A 229 -12.70 2.38 9.85
C LEU A 229 -13.05 2.53 11.34
N ALA A 230 -14.00 1.73 11.86
CA ALA A 230 -14.25 1.61 13.29
C ALA A 230 -13.08 0.91 14.00
N ALA A 231 -12.57 -0.16 13.40
CA ALA A 231 -11.49 -0.98 13.92
C ALA A 231 -10.10 -0.31 13.83
N GLY A 232 -9.80 0.36 12.71
CA GLY A 232 -8.46 0.84 12.37
C GLY A 232 -8.33 2.36 12.25
N ASN A 233 -7.32 2.78 11.50
CA ASN A 233 -6.94 4.16 11.23
C ASN A 233 -6.93 4.47 9.72
N GLY A 234 -7.53 3.62 8.88
CA GLY A 234 -7.54 3.80 7.44
C GLY A 234 -7.50 2.48 6.68
N ALA A 235 -7.46 2.58 5.35
CA ALA A 235 -7.38 1.42 4.49
C ALA A 235 -6.68 1.74 3.16
N PHE A 236 -5.95 0.75 2.64
CA PHE A 236 -5.56 0.69 1.24
C PHE A 236 -6.69 0.01 0.44
N VAL A 237 -7.06 0.60 -0.71
CA VAL A 237 -8.20 0.14 -1.51
C VAL A 237 -7.83 0.07 -2.97
N GLY A 238 -7.83 -1.15 -3.52
CA GLY A 238 -7.57 -1.43 -4.93
C GLY A 238 -8.82 -1.93 -5.67
N THR A 239 -9.03 -3.25 -5.70
CA THR A 239 -10.08 -3.92 -6.49
C THR A 239 -11.48 -3.32 -6.38
N THR A 240 -11.88 -2.84 -5.20
CA THR A 240 -13.18 -2.17 -4.98
C THR A 240 -13.41 -1.01 -5.95
N PHE A 241 -12.35 -0.26 -6.29
CA PHE A 241 -12.38 0.90 -7.17
C PHE A 241 -12.32 0.55 -8.66
N LYS A 242 -12.01 -0.69 -9.02
CA LYS A 242 -11.91 -1.13 -10.42
C LYS A 242 -13.28 -1.41 -11.02
N ARG A 243 -13.43 -1.22 -12.34
CA ARG A 243 -14.70 -1.48 -13.04
C ARG A 243 -15.21 -2.89 -12.72
N GLU A 244 -16.49 -2.97 -12.37
CA GLU A 244 -17.16 -4.22 -11.96
C GLU A 244 -16.50 -4.95 -10.77
N GLY A 245 -15.58 -4.30 -10.04
CA GLY A 245 -14.79 -4.95 -9.01
C GLY A 245 -13.80 -5.99 -9.54
N ARG A 246 -13.43 -5.93 -10.83
CA ARG A 246 -12.47 -6.87 -11.43
C ARG A 246 -11.03 -6.40 -11.21
N PHE A 247 -10.20 -7.29 -10.67
CA PHE A 247 -8.81 -6.97 -10.30
C PHE A 247 -7.98 -6.41 -11.46
N GLU A 248 -8.14 -6.88 -12.68
CA GLU A 248 -7.36 -6.39 -13.84
C GLU A 248 -7.99 -5.18 -14.53
N ALA A 249 -9.20 -4.79 -14.16
CA ALA A 249 -9.88 -3.69 -14.82
C ALA A 249 -9.31 -2.32 -14.40
N PRO A 250 -9.43 -1.28 -15.26
CA PRO A 250 -9.09 0.08 -14.88
C PRO A 250 -9.95 0.58 -13.70
N VAL A 251 -9.47 1.61 -13.01
CA VAL A 251 -10.21 2.32 -11.97
C VAL A 251 -11.44 3.01 -12.58
N ASP A 252 -12.53 3.03 -11.82
CA ASP A 252 -13.78 3.70 -12.15
C ASP A 252 -14.05 4.84 -11.15
N ALA A 253 -13.97 6.08 -11.62
CA ALA A 253 -14.17 7.28 -10.81
C ALA A 253 -15.53 7.27 -10.08
N ALA A 254 -16.59 6.75 -10.70
CA ALA A 254 -17.92 6.69 -10.08
C ALA A 254 -17.97 5.69 -8.93
N ARG A 255 -17.19 4.60 -9.01
CA ARG A 255 -17.05 3.63 -7.91
C ARG A 255 -16.25 4.22 -6.76
N VAL A 256 -15.13 4.88 -7.07
CA VAL A 256 -14.32 5.59 -6.06
C VAL A 256 -15.18 6.64 -5.35
N LYS A 257 -15.90 7.48 -6.11
CA LYS A 257 -16.77 8.53 -5.57
C LYS A 257 -17.83 7.97 -4.64
N ARG A 258 -18.55 6.92 -5.05
CA ARG A 258 -19.58 6.26 -4.23
C ARG A 258 -19.03 5.76 -2.91
N PHE A 259 -17.84 5.16 -2.94
CA PHE A 259 -17.15 4.68 -1.74
C PHE A 259 -16.73 5.84 -0.84
N MET A 260 -16.12 6.89 -1.40
CA MET A 260 -15.68 8.05 -0.63
C MET A 260 -16.85 8.85 -0.05
N ASP A 261 -17.99 8.93 -0.74
CA ASP A 261 -19.21 9.53 -0.21
C ASP A 261 -19.71 8.77 1.04
N HIS A 262 -19.75 7.43 0.98
CA HIS A 262 -20.07 6.62 2.16
C HIS A 262 -19.06 6.83 3.30
N VAL A 263 -17.76 6.85 2.99
CA VAL A 263 -16.70 7.08 3.99
C VAL A 263 -16.80 8.47 4.63
N ARG A 264 -17.20 9.50 3.88
CA ARG A 264 -17.41 10.85 4.41
C ARG A 264 -18.53 10.86 5.45
N GLU A 265 -19.63 10.16 5.21
CA GLU A 265 -20.72 10.03 6.20
C GLU A 265 -20.24 9.28 7.45
N VAL A 266 -19.57 8.13 7.29
CA VAL A 266 -18.97 7.37 8.41
C VAL A 266 -18.01 8.23 9.26
N ARG A 267 -17.28 9.15 8.63
CA ARG A 267 -16.36 10.08 9.33
C ARG A 267 -17.11 11.17 10.10
N LYS A 268 -18.24 11.67 9.59
CA LYS A 268 -19.07 12.69 10.27
C LYS A 268 -19.71 12.15 11.53
N ASP A 269 -20.31 10.96 11.45
CA ASP A 269 -21.02 10.32 12.57
C ASP A 269 -20.12 10.05 13.79
N ARG A 270 -18.79 10.07 13.60
CA ARG A 270 -17.79 9.84 14.65
C ARG A 270 -17.09 11.12 15.13
N LYS A 271 -17.42 12.29 14.57
CA LYS A 271 -17.02 13.60 15.11
C LYS A 271 -18.05 14.14 16.11
N SER A 272 -19.27 13.60 16.08
CA SER A 272 -20.34 13.76 17.08
C SER A 272 -20.10 12.85 18.28
#